data_AF-A0AAJ3D9L6-F1
#
_entry.id   AF-A0AAJ3D9L6-F1
#
_cell.length_a   1.000
_cell.length_b   1.000
_cell.length_c   1.000
_cell.angle_alpha   90.00
_cell.angle_beta   90.00
_cell.angle_gamma   90.00
#
_symmetry.space_group_name_H-M   'P 1'
#
loop_
_entity.id
_entity.type
_entity.pdbx_description
1 polymer ?
#
loop_
_entity_poly.entity_id
_entity_poly.type
_entity_poly.pdbx_seq_one_letter_code
_entity_poly.pdbx_strand_id
1 'polypeptide(L)'
;DMTWNPADPSQPATVDIVATDDLNVAEINPQALLVGDDIPSGSHTYLLLASLAGLDLQLGSAGIGFNIDEGHTGDMTFNYSALISADALADYVLVLQKFDEATGQWTAISGPGQADLLSLSLFGGTTITVDGLEAGQYRAFMAFDGLLGVGLVGTLSATMDLYDLSQVGGYEVVAASGNVITDAGIDGSADTATVFTTVSSVNGEAVVAGGTTIEGTYGTLVIHPNGSYTYTPYSDVTGLGQVDQFTYTLSDPIGG
;
A
#
# COMPACT_ATOMS: atom_id res chain seq x y z
N ASP A 1 -22.28 -9.32 -36.17
CA ASP A 1 -23.04 -10.23 -37.05
C ASP A 1 -22.34 -10.26 -38.40
N MET A 2 -22.28 -11.40 -39.10
CA MET A 2 -21.61 -11.47 -40.40
C MET A 2 -22.65 -11.28 -41.51
N THR A 3 -22.52 -10.19 -42.28
CA THR A 3 -23.45 -9.91 -43.38
C THR A 3 -22.87 -10.45 -44.68
N TRP A 4 -23.51 -11.47 -45.23
CA TRP A 4 -23.15 -12.03 -46.54
C TRP A 4 -23.89 -11.31 -47.66
N ASN A 5 -23.26 -11.13 -48.81
CA ASN A 5 -23.94 -10.71 -50.03
C ASN A 5 -24.66 -11.91 -50.67
N PRO A 6 -26.00 -12.03 -50.61
CA PRO A 6 -26.70 -13.18 -51.16
C PRO A 6 -26.68 -13.21 -52.71
N ALA A 7 -26.37 -12.07 -53.35
CA ALA A 7 -26.26 -11.97 -54.81
C ALA A 7 -24.86 -12.37 -55.33
N ASP A 8 -23.85 -12.40 -54.46
CA ASP A 8 -22.49 -12.84 -54.79
C ASP A 8 -21.82 -13.53 -53.59
N PRO A 9 -22.06 -14.83 -53.40
CA PRO A 9 -21.49 -15.62 -52.29
C PRO A 9 -19.97 -15.79 -52.36
N SER A 10 -19.33 -15.34 -53.46
CA SER A 10 -17.87 -15.37 -53.60
C SER A 10 -17.19 -14.19 -52.94
N GLN A 11 -17.94 -13.13 -52.59
CA GLN A 11 -17.43 -12.02 -51.79
C GLN A 11 -17.35 -12.40 -50.31
N PRO A 12 -16.32 -11.93 -49.58
CA PRO A 12 -16.24 -12.11 -48.14
C PRO A 12 -17.49 -11.53 -47.45
N ALA A 13 -17.88 -12.13 -46.33
CA ALA A 13 -18.86 -11.51 -45.45
C ALA A 13 -18.29 -10.21 -44.87
N THR A 14 -19.12 -9.18 -44.75
CA THR A 14 -18.75 -7.97 -44.03
C THR A 14 -19.05 -8.15 -42.55
N VAL A 15 -18.15 -7.67 -41.71
CA VAL A 15 -18.30 -7.66 -40.25
C VAL A 15 -18.45 -6.21 -39.81
N ASP A 16 -19.46 -5.95 -38.98
CA ASP A 16 -19.56 -4.66 -38.30
C ASP A 16 -18.66 -4.69 -37.06
N ILE A 17 -17.58 -3.90 -37.09
CA ILE A 17 -16.73 -3.62 -35.94
C ILE A 17 -16.96 -2.17 -35.55
N VAL A 18 -17.34 -1.95 -34.30
CA VAL A 18 -17.56 -0.60 -33.75
C VAL A 18 -16.78 -0.51 -32.45
N ALA A 19 -15.76 0.35 -32.46
CA ALA A 19 -15.00 0.71 -31.28
C ALA A 19 -15.75 1.76 -30.45
N THR A 20 -15.61 1.68 -29.14
CA THR A 20 -16.12 2.59 -28.14
C THR A 20 -14.98 3.14 -27.30
N ASP A 21 -15.15 4.34 -26.74
CA ASP A 21 -14.09 4.94 -25.93
C ASP A 21 -14.01 4.24 -24.57
N ASP A 22 -12.84 3.73 -24.23
CA ASP A 22 -12.49 3.21 -22.90
C ASP A 22 -11.95 4.35 -22.02
N LEU A 23 -12.26 4.31 -20.73
CA LEU A 23 -11.69 5.21 -19.72
C LEU A 23 -11.34 4.41 -18.47
N ASN A 24 -10.09 4.56 -18.03
CA ASN A 24 -9.61 4.00 -16.80
C ASN A 24 -8.74 5.02 -16.05
N VAL A 25 -8.56 4.81 -14.76
CA VAL A 25 -7.85 5.73 -13.88
C VAL A 25 -6.69 5.00 -13.22
N ALA A 26 -5.47 5.47 -13.49
CA ALA A 26 -4.29 5.10 -12.72
C ALA A 26 -4.08 6.10 -11.58
N GLU A 27 -3.38 5.68 -10.53
CA GLU A 27 -3.15 6.52 -9.35
C GLU A 27 -1.68 6.91 -9.22
N ILE A 28 -1.46 8.13 -8.74
CA ILE A 28 -0.16 8.64 -8.31
C ILE A 28 -0.36 9.15 -6.88
N ASN A 29 0.16 8.38 -5.92
CA ASN A 29 -0.04 8.60 -4.49
C ASN A 29 1.23 9.25 -3.91
N PRO A 30 1.21 10.56 -3.57
CA PRO A 30 2.36 11.21 -2.97
C PRO A 30 2.65 10.64 -1.58
N GLN A 31 3.93 10.38 -1.33
CA GLN A 31 4.43 9.87 -0.06
C GLN A 31 5.08 11.02 0.73
N ALA A 32 4.93 11.00 2.05
CA ALA A 32 5.59 11.95 2.93
C ALA A 32 7.12 11.82 2.84
N LEU A 33 7.85 12.91 3.08
CA LEU A 33 9.31 12.92 3.01
C LEU A 33 9.92 12.24 4.24
N LEU A 34 10.69 11.16 4.04
CA LEU A 34 11.53 10.61 5.11
C LEU A 34 12.62 11.62 5.47
N VAL A 35 12.54 12.19 6.66
CA VAL A 35 13.47 13.20 7.19
C VAL A 35 14.41 12.63 8.24
N GLY A 36 14.14 11.42 8.71
CA GLY A 36 15.02 10.67 9.61
C GLY A 36 14.82 9.18 9.45
N ASP A 37 15.94 8.47 9.33
CA ASP A 37 16.01 7.03 9.08
C ASP A 37 16.66 6.37 10.30
N ASP A 38 16.00 5.37 10.87
CA ASP A 38 16.46 4.57 12.01
C ASP A 38 16.92 5.43 13.22
N ILE A 39 16.21 6.52 13.51
CA ILE A 39 16.57 7.43 14.60
C ILE A 39 16.50 6.70 15.94
N PRO A 40 17.60 6.62 16.72
CA PRO A 40 17.57 6.01 18.04
C PRO A 40 16.61 6.76 18.98
N SER A 41 15.53 6.09 19.36
CA SER A 41 14.42 6.67 20.13
C SER A 41 14.38 6.23 21.59
N GLY A 42 15.47 5.59 22.05
CA GLY A 42 15.71 5.27 23.45
C GLY A 42 15.97 3.79 23.71
N SER A 43 16.38 3.49 24.94
CA SER A 43 16.59 2.12 25.39
C SER A 43 16.46 2.02 26.91
N HIS A 44 15.95 0.88 27.39
CA HIS A 44 15.83 0.58 28.81
C HIS A 44 16.14 -0.89 29.10
N THR A 45 17.03 -1.16 30.05
CA THR A 45 17.37 -2.50 30.52
C THR A 45 16.59 -2.84 31.78
N TYR A 46 15.86 -3.94 31.74
CA TYR A 46 15.07 -4.46 32.84
C TYR A 46 15.86 -5.50 33.60
N LEU A 47 15.83 -5.41 34.93
CA LEU A 47 16.28 -6.49 35.82
C LEU A 47 15.09 -7.34 36.32
N LEU A 48 13.90 -6.75 36.30
CA LEU A 48 12.63 -7.36 36.65
C LEU A 48 11.50 -6.62 35.92
N LEU A 49 10.53 -7.37 35.43
CA LEU A 49 9.33 -6.82 34.77
C LEU A 49 8.14 -6.82 35.71
N ALA A 50 7.29 -5.80 35.58
CA ALA A 50 6.04 -5.71 36.32
C ALA A 50 5.00 -6.67 35.73
N SER A 51 4.23 -7.32 36.60
CA SER A 51 3.03 -8.06 36.22
C SER A 51 1.92 -7.08 35.84
N LEU A 52 1.24 -7.32 34.72
CA LEU A 52 0.07 -6.54 34.32
C LEU A 52 -1.06 -6.60 35.35
N ALA A 53 -1.22 -7.70 36.08
CA ALA A 53 -2.31 -7.87 37.04
C ALA A 53 -2.25 -6.88 38.22
N GLY A 54 -1.08 -6.31 38.50
CA GLY A 54 -0.87 -5.30 39.54
C GLY A 54 -0.40 -3.95 39.01
N LEU A 55 -0.32 -3.76 37.69
CA LEU A 55 0.20 -2.55 37.09
C LEU A 55 -0.91 -1.53 36.86
N ASP A 56 -0.74 -0.33 37.42
CA ASP A 56 -1.53 0.83 37.02
C ASP A 56 -0.99 1.37 35.69
N LEU A 57 -1.75 1.18 34.61
CA LEU A 57 -1.38 1.60 33.27
C LEU A 57 -1.39 3.12 33.07
N GLN A 58 -1.95 3.91 33.99
CA GLN A 58 -1.79 5.37 33.96
C GLN A 58 -0.42 5.78 34.52
N LEU A 59 0.04 5.12 35.58
CA LEU A 59 1.40 5.35 36.09
C LEU A 59 2.46 4.75 35.15
N GLY A 60 2.19 3.58 34.57
CA GLY A 60 3.11 2.85 33.69
C GLY A 60 4.27 2.21 34.47
N SER A 61 5.30 1.80 33.74
CA SER A 61 6.57 1.31 34.31
C SER A 61 7.77 2.01 33.66
N ALA A 62 8.98 1.70 34.13
CA ALA A 62 10.19 2.23 33.52
C ALA A 62 10.32 1.71 32.07
N GLY A 63 10.67 2.59 31.15
CA GLY A 63 10.72 2.25 29.73
C GLY A 63 11.26 3.39 28.90
N ILE A 64 10.75 3.49 27.67
CA ILE A 64 11.15 4.48 26.68
C ILE A 64 10.02 5.50 26.54
N GLY A 65 10.38 6.78 26.51
CA GLY A 65 9.48 7.87 26.14
C GLY A 65 10.02 8.56 24.89
N PHE A 66 9.13 8.88 23.96
CA PHE A 66 9.47 9.55 22.71
C PHE A 66 8.33 10.45 22.25
N ASN A 67 8.65 11.41 21.40
CA ASN A 67 7.69 12.38 20.87
C ASN A 67 7.77 12.37 19.34
N ILE A 68 6.63 12.65 18.71
CA ILE A 68 6.53 12.96 17.29
C ILE A 68 5.97 14.38 17.21
N ASP A 69 6.72 15.26 16.55
CA ASP A 69 6.35 16.67 16.41
C ASP A 69 5.15 16.85 15.47
N GLU A 70 4.42 17.95 15.61
CA GLU A 70 3.34 18.31 14.68
C GLU A 70 3.85 18.34 13.22
N GLY A 71 2.96 17.95 12.30
CA GLY A 71 3.31 17.84 10.88
C GLY A 71 4.16 16.62 10.52
N HIS A 72 4.44 15.72 11.47
CA HIS A 72 5.17 14.48 11.21
C HIS A 72 4.36 13.23 11.58
N THR A 73 4.74 12.12 10.96
CA THR A 73 4.39 10.76 11.38
C THR A 73 5.65 9.94 11.62
N GLY A 74 5.56 8.92 12.46
CA GLY A 74 6.69 8.04 12.77
C GLY A 74 6.33 6.56 12.68
N ASP A 75 7.21 5.78 12.05
CA ASP A 75 7.15 4.32 12.09
C ASP A 75 8.17 3.83 13.12
N MET A 76 7.70 3.11 14.14
CA MET A 76 8.50 2.70 15.28
C MET A 76 8.89 1.25 15.18
N THR A 77 10.19 0.96 15.32
CA THR A 77 10.69 -0.40 15.50
C THR A 77 11.17 -0.60 16.93
N PHE A 78 10.50 -1.48 17.68
CA PHE A 78 10.88 -1.87 19.03
C PHE A 78 11.59 -3.23 18.99
N ASN A 79 12.72 -3.34 19.68
CA ASN A 79 13.41 -4.62 19.89
C ASN A 79 13.56 -4.92 21.37
N TYR A 80 13.25 -6.15 21.78
CA TYR A 80 13.48 -6.63 23.14
C TYR A 80 14.53 -7.75 23.16
N SER A 81 15.79 -7.40 23.40
CA SER A 81 16.85 -8.39 23.47
C SER A 81 16.86 -9.07 24.84
N ALA A 82 16.49 -10.34 24.90
CA ALA A 82 16.59 -11.16 26.12
C ALA A 82 17.24 -12.52 25.81
N LEU A 83 17.97 -13.08 26.78
CA LEU A 83 18.59 -14.41 26.68
C LEU A 83 17.56 -15.51 26.99
N ILE A 84 16.50 -15.61 26.19
CA ILE A 84 15.39 -16.54 26.45
C ILE A 84 15.06 -17.38 25.23
N SER A 85 14.58 -18.61 25.46
CA SER A 85 14.02 -19.46 24.42
C SER A 85 12.70 -18.88 23.92
N ALA A 86 12.39 -19.06 22.63
CA ALA A 86 11.17 -18.52 22.02
C ALA A 86 9.88 -18.91 22.78
N ASP A 87 9.83 -20.11 23.36
CA ASP A 87 8.67 -20.60 24.13
C ASP A 87 8.39 -19.79 25.40
N ALA A 88 9.38 -19.06 25.92
CA ALA A 88 9.21 -18.20 27.10
C ALA A 88 8.75 -16.79 26.73
N LEU A 89 8.72 -16.40 25.45
CA LEU A 89 8.31 -15.06 25.00
C LEU A 89 6.79 -14.85 25.03
N ALA A 90 6.00 -15.91 25.12
CA ALA A 90 4.54 -15.86 25.00
C ALA A 90 3.86 -14.96 26.03
N ASP A 91 4.40 -14.90 27.24
CA ASP A 91 3.84 -14.13 28.36
C ASP A 91 4.38 -12.69 28.44
N TYR A 92 5.26 -12.28 27.51
CA TYR A 92 5.81 -10.93 27.48
C TYR A 92 5.08 -10.06 26.47
N VAL A 93 4.71 -8.87 26.92
CA VAL A 93 4.01 -7.89 26.09
C VAL A 93 4.76 -6.57 26.07
N LEU A 94 4.79 -5.96 24.90
CA LEU A 94 5.10 -4.54 24.76
C LEU A 94 3.82 -3.76 25.02
N VAL A 95 3.89 -2.85 25.98
CA VAL A 95 2.82 -1.90 26.27
C VAL A 95 3.17 -0.59 25.57
N LEU A 96 2.32 -0.14 24.66
CA LEU A 96 2.49 1.13 23.94
C LEU A 96 1.29 2.04 24.21
N GLN A 97 1.57 3.29 24.58
CA GLN A 97 0.56 4.28 24.95
C GLN A 97 0.86 5.65 24.33
N LYS A 98 -0.21 6.37 24.00
CA LYS A 98 -0.21 7.79 23.62
C LYS A 98 -0.74 8.62 24.79
N PHE A 99 -0.15 9.77 25.05
CA PHE A 99 -0.68 10.72 26.04
C PHE A 99 -1.80 11.55 25.40
N ASP A 100 -2.97 11.53 26.02
CA ASP A 100 -4.09 12.41 25.68
C ASP A 100 -4.02 13.68 26.52
N GLU A 101 -3.62 14.78 25.89
CA GLU A 101 -3.49 16.09 26.55
C GLU A 101 -4.83 16.66 27.05
N ALA A 102 -5.96 16.28 26.45
CA ALA A 102 -7.27 16.79 26.84
C ALA A 102 -7.74 16.17 28.16
N THR A 103 -7.44 14.89 28.38
CA THR A 103 -7.82 14.16 29.59
C THR A 103 -6.68 14.07 30.62
N GLY A 104 -5.43 14.29 30.19
CA GLY A 104 -4.24 14.10 30.99
C GLY A 104 -3.98 12.62 31.31
N GLN A 105 -4.43 11.71 30.45
CA GLN A 105 -4.34 10.26 30.64
C GLN A 105 -3.55 9.60 29.52
N TRP A 106 -2.98 8.44 29.80
CA TRP A 106 -2.37 7.56 28.81
C TRP A 106 -3.43 6.62 28.23
N THR A 107 -3.48 6.52 26.91
CA THR A 107 -4.45 5.68 26.19
C THR A 107 -3.76 4.72 25.23
N ALA A 108 -4.49 3.69 24.80
CA ALA A 108 -4.05 2.81 23.74
C ALA A 108 -3.82 3.59 22.43
N ILE A 109 -2.89 3.11 21.60
CA ILE A 109 -2.71 3.65 20.24
C ILE A 109 -3.81 3.17 19.29
N SER A 110 -4.33 1.96 19.50
CA SER A 110 -5.39 1.36 18.69
C SER A 110 -6.57 0.94 19.60
N GLY A 111 -7.78 1.37 19.24
CA GLY A 111 -9.01 0.97 19.92
C GLY A 111 -9.31 1.63 21.28
N PRO A 112 -10.45 1.27 21.91
CA PRO A 112 -10.84 1.81 23.21
C PRO A 112 -10.05 1.11 24.33
N GLY A 113 -9.30 1.88 25.12
CA GLY A 113 -8.56 1.31 26.26
C GLY A 113 -7.42 2.20 26.74
N GLN A 114 -6.76 1.75 27.81
CA GLN A 114 -5.64 2.48 28.40
C GLN A 114 -4.31 2.17 27.71
N ALA A 115 -4.16 1.00 27.06
CA ALA A 115 -2.93 0.63 26.37
C ALA A 115 -3.18 -0.37 25.25
N ASP A 116 -2.31 -0.34 24.25
CA ASP A 116 -2.17 -1.44 23.30
C ASP A 116 -1.16 -2.45 23.85
N LEU A 117 -1.52 -3.74 23.84
CA LEU A 117 -0.74 -4.84 24.40
C LEU A 117 -0.30 -5.76 23.28
N LEU A 118 0.95 -5.60 22.86
CA LEU A 118 1.49 -6.29 21.70
C LEU A 118 2.31 -7.50 22.16
N SER A 119 1.77 -8.71 21.95
CA SER A 119 2.44 -9.97 22.32
C SER A 119 3.64 -10.23 21.41
N LEU A 120 4.82 -10.39 22.00
CA LEU A 120 6.06 -10.66 21.23
C LEU A 120 5.95 -11.94 20.38
N SER A 121 5.28 -12.96 20.91
CA SER A 121 5.11 -14.25 20.23
C SER A 121 4.28 -14.17 18.93
N LEU A 122 3.30 -13.26 18.88
CA LEU A 122 2.44 -13.09 17.71
C LEU A 122 3.19 -12.43 16.53
N PHE A 123 4.18 -11.60 16.84
CA PHE A 123 5.01 -10.91 15.85
C PHE A 123 6.26 -11.71 15.43
N GLY A 124 6.34 -12.99 15.82
CA GLY A 124 7.35 -13.91 15.32
C GLY A 124 8.76 -13.67 15.86
N GLY A 125 8.92 -12.91 16.95
CA GLY A 125 10.24 -12.66 17.53
C GLY A 125 10.27 -11.58 18.61
N THR A 126 11.44 -10.96 18.76
CA THR A 126 11.68 -9.88 19.73
C THR A 126 11.50 -8.49 19.14
N THR A 127 11.07 -8.40 17.88
CA THR A 127 10.90 -7.13 17.16
C THR A 127 9.42 -6.89 16.87
N ILE A 128 8.96 -5.67 17.12
CA ILE A 128 7.61 -5.20 16.78
C ILE A 128 7.77 -3.90 16.01
N THR A 129 7.08 -3.78 14.88
CA THR A 129 6.93 -2.54 14.13
C THR A 129 5.53 -1.96 14.33
N VAL A 130 5.46 -0.64 14.47
CA VAL A 130 4.20 0.11 14.60
C VAL A 130 4.28 1.33 13.70
N ASP A 131 3.52 1.29 12.61
CA ASP A 131 3.61 2.26 11.53
C ASP A 131 2.56 3.37 11.72
N GLY A 132 2.84 4.56 11.18
CA GLY A 132 1.89 5.67 11.08
C GLY A 132 1.51 6.30 12.42
N LEU A 133 2.41 6.33 13.41
CA LEU A 133 2.15 7.07 14.64
C LEU A 133 2.11 8.58 14.32
N GLU A 134 0.97 9.20 14.59
CA GLU A 134 0.78 10.64 14.43
C GLU A 134 1.57 11.47 15.48
N ALA A 135 1.55 12.79 15.32
CA ALA A 135 2.09 13.71 16.31
C ALA A 135 1.54 13.44 17.74
N GLY A 136 2.43 13.56 18.72
CA GLY A 136 2.08 13.39 20.13
C GLY A 136 3.22 12.87 20.99
N GLN A 137 2.93 12.70 22.28
CA GLN A 137 3.82 12.11 23.27
C GLN A 137 3.47 10.65 23.49
N TYR A 138 4.49 9.79 23.48
CA TYR A 138 4.34 8.35 23.57
C TYR A 138 5.25 7.77 24.65
N ARG A 139 4.84 6.61 25.16
CA ARG A 139 5.71 5.76 25.98
C ARG A 139 5.51 4.29 25.65
N ALA A 140 6.61 3.56 25.76
CA ALA A 140 6.66 2.13 25.54
C ALA A 140 7.42 1.46 26.68
N PHE A 141 6.88 0.37 27.22
CA PHE A 141 7.55 -0.42 28.24
C PHE A 141 7.16 -1.88 28.15
N MET A 142 8.02 -2.75 28.66
CA MET A 142 7.74 -4.17 28.73
C MET A 142 6.94 -4.50 30.00
N ALA A 143 6.01 -5.43 29.88
CA ALA A 143 5.29 -6.02 31.00
C ALA A 143 5.14 -7.53 30.82
N PHE A 144 4.76 -8.20 31.90
CA PHE A 144 4.50 -9.63 31.92
C PHE A 144 3.00 -9.89 32.14
N ASP A 145 2.39 -10.64 31.23
CA ASP A 145 1.00 -11.08 31.30
C ASP A 145 0.88 -12.37 32.13
N GLY A 146 1.09 -12.24 33.44
CA GLY A 146 0.97 -13.35 34.39
C GLY A 146 1.22 -12.92 35.83
N LEU A 147 0.97 -13.81 36.80
CA LEU A 147 0.90 -13.47 38.23
C LEU A 147 2.27 -13.22 38.90
N LEU A 148 3.34 -13.85 38.41
CA LEU A 148 4.71 -13.65 38.91
C LEU A 148 5.65 -13.46 37.73
N GLY A 149 6.16 -12.24 37.54
CA GLY A 149 7.20 -11.97 36.57
C GLY A 149 8.49 -12.66 36.98
N VAL A 150 8.91 -13.67 36.21
CA VAL A 150 10.23 -14.28 36.39
C VAL A 150 11.24 -13.21 35.98
N GLY A 151 12.13 -12.81 36.90
CA GLY A 151 13.11 -11.76 36.65
C GLY A 151 14.08 -12.18 35.54
N LEU A 152 13.80 -11.71 34.32
CA LEU A 152 14.64 -11.94 33.17
C LEU A 152 15.25 -10.61 32.75
N VAL A 153 16.58 -10.64 32.57
CA VAL A 153 17.34 -9.47 32.15
C VAL A 153 17.21 -9.34 30.64
N GLY A 154 16.60 -8.23 30.22
CA GLY A 154 16.44 -7.90 28.82
C GLY A 154 16.45 -6.40 28.60
N THR A 155 16.70 -5.99 27.37
CA THR A 155 16.77 -4.58 26.98
C THR A 155 15.72 -4.30 25.92
N LEU A 156 14.83 -3.36 26.21
CA LEU A 156 13.99 -2.74 25.19
C LEU A 156 14.80 -1.62 24.53
N SER A 157 14.79 -1.55 23.21
CA SER A 157 15.31 -0.44 22.42
C SER A 157 14.31 -0.07 21.33
N ALA A 158 14.35 1.18 20.89
CA ALA A 158 13.48 1.67 19.82
C ALA A 158 14.25 2.47 18.78
N THR A 159 13.94 2.28 17.51
CA THR A 159 14.29 3.19 16.40
C THR A 159 13.03 3.75 15.76
N MET A 160 13.16 4.88 15.07
CA MET A 160 12.06 5.58 14.42
C MET A 160 12.46 6.03 13.02
N ASP A 161 11.60 5.74 12.04
CA ASP A 161 11.60 6.41 10.75
C ASP A 161 10.61 7.58 10.84
N LEU A 162 11.08 8.80 10.59
CA LEU A 162 10.31 10.03 10.77
C LEU A 162 10.00 10.66 9.41
N TYR A 163 8.72 10.95 9.17
CA TYR A 163 8.23 11.49 7.92
C TYR A 163 7.63 12.89 8.12
N ASP A 164 7.99 13.85 7.25
CA ASP A 164 7.40 15.19 7.17
C ASP A 164 6.21 15.20 6.21
N LEU A 165 5.01 15.46 6.73
CA LEU A 165 3.76 15.47 5.97
C LEU A 165 3.58 16.72 5.10
N SER A 166 4.40 17.75 5.30
CA SER A 166 4.36 18.99 4.52
C SER A 166 5.16 18.92 3.22
N GLN A 167 5.97 17.87 3.06
CA GLN A 167 6.85 17.68 1.90
C GLN A 167 6.60 16.33 1.25
N VAL A 168 6.68 16.30 -0.09
CA VAL A 168 6.58 15.06 -0.85
C VAL A 168 7.97 14.44 -0.97
N GLY A 169 8.13 13.23 -0.41
CA GLY A 169 9.35 12.43 -0.50
C GLY A 169 9.45 11.58 -1.76
N GLY A 170 8.31 11.27 -2.37
CA GLY A 170 8.22 10.43 -3.55
C GLY A 170 6.78 10.19 -3.96
N TYR A 171 6.60 9.33 -4.96
CA TYR A 171 5.29 8.95 -5.46
C TYR A 171 5.22 7.43 -5.59
N GLU A 172 4.17 6.84 -5.05
CA GLU A 172 3.78 5.46 -5.33
C GLU A 172 2.78 5.48 -6.48
N VAL A 173 2.98 4.65 -7.49
CA VAL A 173 2.09 4.59 -8.66
C VAL A 173 1.29 3.29 -8.65
N VAL A 174 0.00 3.40 -8.94
CA VAL A 174 -0.88 2.24 -9.15
C VAL A 174 -1.28 2.24 -10.62
N ALA A 175 -0.84 1.21 -11.33
CA ALA A 175 -1.17 1.05 -12.74
C ALA A 175 -2.65 0.71 -12.93
N ALA A 176 -3.24 1.22 -14.00
CA ALA A 176 -4.56 0.85 -14.44
C ALA A 176 -4.47 -0.32 -15.44
N SER A 177 -5.35 -1.30 -15.31
CA SER A 177 -5.44 -2.42 -16.25
C SER A 177 -6.88 -2.64 -16.69
N GLY A 178 -7.04 -3.10 -17.92
CA GLY A 178 -8.36 -3.36 -18.52
C GLY A 178 -8.23 -4.02 -19.89
N ASN A 179 -9.32 -4.01 -20.64
CA ASN A 179 -9.38 -4.51 -22.00
C ASN A 179 -10.29 -3.65 -22.87
N VAL A 180 -9.71 -2.97 -23.87
CA VAL A 180 -10.43 -2.05 -24.76
C VAL A 180 -11.54 -2.71 -25.58
N ILE A 181 -11.50 -4.03 -25.79
CA ILE A 181 -12.50 -4.75 -26.59
C ILE A 181 -13.66 -5.24 -25.71
N THR A 182 -13.36 -5.76 -24.52
CA THR A 182 -14.35 -6.50 -23.72
C THR A 182 -14.96 -5.71 -22.58
N ASP A 183 -14.26 -4.68 -22.11
CA ASP A 183 -14.72 -3.88 -21.00
C ASP A 183 -15.73 -2.85 -21.48
N ALA A 184 -16.65 -2.45 -20.59
CA ALA A 184 -17.60 -1.41 -20.91
C ALA A 184 -16.88 -0.05 -20.95
N GLY A 185 -17.03 0.66 -22.06
CA GLY A 185 -16.51 2.01 -22.24
C GLY A 185 -17.29 3.07 -21.48
N ILE A 186 -16.99 4.34 -21.77
CA ILE A 186 -17.55 5.52 -21.08
C ILE A 186 -19.08 5.58 -21.18
N ASP A 187 -19.67 5.09 -22.27
CA ASP A 187 -21.11 5.06 -22.49
C ASP A 187 -21.80 3.81 -21.89
N GLY A 188 -21.04 2.94 -21.22
CA GLY A 188 -21.52 1.70 -20.62
C GLY A 188 -21.66 0.53 -21.61
N SER A 189 -21.24 0.70 -22.87
CA SER A 189 -21.21 -0.35 -23.88
C SER A 189 -19.77 -0.82 -24.11
N ALA A 190 -19.58 -2.11 -24.37
CA ALA A 190 -18.31 -2.63 -24.87
C ALA A 190 -18.26 -2.56 -26.41
N ASP A 191 -17.07 -2.78 -26.96
CA ASP A 191 -16.89 -2.81 -28.40
C ASP A 191 -17.75 -3.88 -29.08
N THR A 192 -18.27 -3.54 -30.25
CA THR A 192 -18.84 -4.54 -31.14
C THR A 192 -17.70 -5.17 -31.92
N ALA A 193 -17.38 -6.42 -31.58
CA ALA A 193 -16.25 -7.17 -32.14
C ALA A 193 -16.62 -8.64 -32.43
N THR A 194 -15.78 -9.35 -33.18
CA THR A 194 -15.85 -10.81 -33.33
C THR A 194 -14.79 -11.49 -32.46
N VAL A 195 -14.84 -12.81 -32.38
CA VAL A 195 -13.79 -13.61 -31.72
C VAL A 195 -12.43 -13.54 -32.41
N PHE A 196 -12.35 -12.95 -33.61
CA PHE A 196 -11.12 -12.77 -34.37
C PHE A 196 -10.63 -11.32 -34.37
N THR A 197 -11.42 -10.39 -33.86
CA THR A 197 -11.04 -8.98 -33.78
C THR A 197 -9.83 -8.80 -32.88
N THR A 198 -8.86 -8.04 -33.35
CA THR A 198 -7.67 -7.68 -32.60
C THR A 198 -7.40 -6.19 -32.66
N VAL A 199 -6.69 -5.68 -31.66
CA VAL A 199 -6.04 -4.37 -31.75
C VAL A 199 -4.84 -4.50 -32.69
N SER A 200 -4.89 -3.79 -33.81
CA SER A 200 -3.87 -3.82 -34.87
C SER A 200 -2.82 -2.72 -34.74
N SER A 201 -3.23 -1.55 -34.25
CA SER A 201 -2.32 -0.43 -34.00
C SER A 201 -2.82 0.49 -32.90
N VAL A 202 -1.91 1.19 -32.23
CA VAL A 202 -2.20 2.31 -31.33
C VAL A 202 -1.34 3.51 -31.72
N ASN A 203 -1.95 4.68 -31.89
CA ASN A 203 -1.30 5.91 -32.36
C ASN A 203 -0.50 5.72 -33.67
N GLY A 204 -0.94 4.78 -34.52
CA GLY A 204 -0.26 4.42 -35.77
C GLY A 204 0.90 3.41 -35.63
N GLU A 205 1.26 3.01 -34.41
CA GLU A 205 2.25 1.95 -34.15
C GLU A 205 1.58 0.57 -34.10
N ALA A 206 2.17 -0.42 -34.78
CA ALA A 206 1.60 -1.76 -34.86
C ALA A 206 1.66 -2.49 -33.52
N VAL A 207 0.55 -3.13 -33.13
CA VAL A 207 0.51 -3.98 -31.94
C VAL A 207 0.98 -5.39 -32.28
N VAL A 208 2.02 -5.88 -31.59
CA VAL A 208 2.60 -7.21 -31.85
C VAL A 208 2.16 -8.24 -30.81
N ALA A 209 2.30 -9.52 -31.14
CA ALA A 209 1.82 -10.63 -30.30
C ALA A 209 2.38 -10.63 -28.85
N GLY A 210 3.58 -10.11 -28.65
CA GLY A 210 4.21 -10.00 -27.33
C GLY A 210 3.79 -8.77 -26.51
N GLY A 211 2.87 -7.96 -27.03
CA GLY A 211 2.55 -6.64 -26.51
C GLY A 211 3.41 -5.55 -27.14
N THR A 212 2.86 -4.34 -27.21
CA THR A 212 3.56 -3.14 -27.67
C THR A 212 3.48 -2.08 -26.57
N THR A 213 4.62 -1.46 -26.26
CA THR A 213 4.71 -0.32 -25.34
C THR A 213 4.56 0.98 -26.14
N ILE A 214 3.60 1.81 -25.76
CA ILE A 214 3.38 3.14 -26.33
C ILE A 214 3.68 4.16 -25.23
N GLU A 215 4.61 5.08 -25.51
CA GLU A 215 4.94 6.18 -24.60
C GLU A 215 3.83 7.25 -24.66
N GLY A 216 3.23 7.55 -23.52
CA GLY A 216 2.35 8.69 -23.30
C GLY A 216 3.15 9.92 -22.85
N THR A 217 2.45 10.99 -22.50
CA THR A 217 3.06 12.18 -21.91
C THR A 217 3.29 11.97 -20.40
N TYR A 218 2.39 11.23 -19.75
CA TYR A 218 2.33 11.09 -18.30
C TYR A 218 2.51 9.64 -17.82
N GLY A 219 2.72 8.70 -18.73
CA GLY A 219 2.91 7.30 -18.43
C GLY A 219 3.16 6.46 -19.67
N THR A 220 3.18 5.14 -19.49
CA THR A 220 3.39 4.16 -20.56
C THR A 220 2.21 3.20 -20.65
N LEU A 221 1.73 2.96 -21.87
CA LEU A 221 0.70 1.98 -22.17
C LEU A 221 1.36 0.72 -22.73
N VAL A 222 1.15 -0.42 -22.09
CA VAL A 222 1.46 -1.74 -22.68
C VAL A 222 0.15 -2.36 -23.12
N ILE A 223 -0.01 -2.60 -24.43
CA ILE A 223 -1.23 -3.15 -25.01
C ILE A 223 -0.95 -4.39 -25.87
N HIS A 224 -1.88 -5.35 -25.85
CA HIS A 224 -1.78 -6.60 -26.60
C HIS A 224 -2.87 -6.71 -27.68
N PRO A 225 -2.69 -7.56 -28.70
CA PRO A 225 -3.69 -7.70 -29.77
C PRO A 225 -5.06 -8.16 -29.29
N ASN A 226 -5.16 -8.84 -28.14
CA ASN A 226 -6.44 -9.26 -27.54
C ASN A 226 -7.18 -8.12 -26.81
N GLY A 227 -6.69 -6.88 -26.88
CA GLY A 227 -7.26 -5.71 -26.23
C GLY A 227 -6.80 -5.48 -24.79
N SER A 228 -6.20 -6.48 -24.13
CA SER A 228 -5.72 -6.29 -22.75
C SER A 228 -4.58 -5.28 -22.69
N TYR A 229 -4.66 -4.38 -21.72
CA TYR A 229 -3.68 -3.33 -21.53
C TYR A 229 -3.37 -3.08 -20.06
N THR A 230 -2.19 -2.47 -19.84
CA THR A 230 -1.80 -1.86 -18.58
C THR A 230 -1.23 -0.48 -18.87
N TYR A 231 -1.75 0.55 -18.21
CA TYR A 231 -1.19 1.90 -18.23
C TYR A 231 -0.51 2.19 -16.90
N THR A 232 0.78 2.54 -16.95
CA THR A 232 1.59 2.85 -15.76
C THR A 232 2.01 4.33 -15.82
N PRO A 233 1.51 5.19 -14.94
CA PRO A 233 1.92 6.60 -14.90
C PRO A 233 3.39 6.73 -14.48
N TYR A 234 4.05 7.79 -14.92
CA TYR A 234 5.37 8.15 -14.39
C TYR A 234 5.24 8.57 -12.92
N SER A 235 6.25 8.23 -12.12
CA SER A 235 6.25 8.46 -10.67
C SER A 235 6.62 9.91 -10.31
N ASP A 236 5.86 10.87 -10.82
CA ASP A 236 6.06 12.30 -10.57
C ASP A 236 4.76 13.12 -10.59
N VAL A 237 4.87 14.39 -10.19
CA VAL A 237 3.73 15.31 -10.05
C VAL A 237 3.07 15.67 -11.38
N THR A 238 3.77 15.52 -12.50
CA THR A 238 3.34 16.08 -13.79
C THR A 238 2.11 15.37 -14.35
N GLY A 239 1.89 14.10 -13.99
CA GLY A 239 0.71 13.32 -14.38
C GLY A 239 -0.53 13.57 -13.52
N LEU A 240 -0.43 14.28 -12.40
CA LEU A 240 -1.56 14.49 -11.49
C LEU A 240 -2.67 15.32 -12.14
N GLY A 241 -3.88 14.73 -12.19
CA GLY A 241 -5.05 15.35 -12.79
C GLY A 241 -4.96 15.54 -14.31
N GLN A 242 -3.98 14.89 -14.95
CA GLN A 242 -3.83 14.90 -16.40
C GLN A 242 -4.42 13.63 -17.03
N VAL A 243 -4.56 13.65 -18.35
CA VAL A 243 -5.09 12.54 -19.14
C VAL A 243 -4.15 12.30 -20.32
N ASP A 244 -3.67 11.07 -20.46
CA ASP A 244 -3.11 10.59 -21.72
C ASP A 244 -4.22 10.01 -22.59
N GLN A 245 -4.15 10.28 -23.90
CA GLN A 245 -5.09 9.74 -24.88
C GLN A 245 -4.33 8.87 -25.90
N PHE A 246 -4.85 7.65 -26.10
CA PHE A 246 -4.33 6.71 -27.08
C PHE A 246 -5.46 6.34 -28.06
N THR A 247 -5.19 6.45 -29.36
CA THR A 247 -6.15 6.06 -30.41
C THR A 247 -5.80 4.65 -30.90
N TYR A 248 -6.69 3.69 -30.72
CA TYR A 248 -6.50 2.30 -31.15
C TYR A 248 -7.31 1.98 -32.41
N THR A 249 -6.84 0.99 -33.18
CA THR A 249 -7.50 0.49 -34.39
C THR A 249 -7.80 -0.99 -34.25
N LEU A 250 -9.06 -1.36 -34.32
CA LEU A 250 -9.49 -2.76 -34.42
C LEU A 250 -9.40 -3.27 -35.86
N SER A 251 -9.07 -4.55 -36.03
CA SER A 251 -9.11 -5.25 -37.31
C SER A 251 -9.66 -6.65 -37.12
N ASP A 252 -10.46 -7.13 -38.07
CA ASP A 252 -10.85 -8.53 -38.16
C ASP A 252 -10.14 -9.18 -39.36
N PRO A 253 -9.20 -10.12 -39.12
CA PRO A 253 -8.41 -10.73 -40.20
C PRO A 253 -9.23 -11.64 -41.13
N ILE A 254 -10.50 -11.93 -40.81
CA ILE A 254 -11.40 -12.78 -41.59
C ILE A 254 -12.45 -11.94 -42.33
N GLY A 255 -12.95 -10.87 -41.71
CA GLY A 255 -14.00 -9.99 -42.25
C GLY A 255 -13.51 -8.77 -43.05
N GLY A 256 -12.22 -8.40 -42.91
CA GLY A 256 -11.65 -7.17 -43.46
C GLY A 256 -11.39 -6.12 -42.40
#